data_AF-A0A431IP26-F1
#
_entry.id   AF-A0A431IP26-F1
#
_cell.length_a   1.000
_cell.length_b   1.000
_cell.length_c   1.000
_cell.angle_alpha   90.00
_cell.angle_beta   90.00
_cell.angle_gamma   90.00
#
_symmetry.space_group_name_H-M   'P 1'
#
loop_
_entity.id
_entity.type
_entity.pdbx_description
1 polymer ?
#
loop_
_entity_poly.entity_id
_entity_poly.type
_entity_poly.pdbx_seq_one_letter_code
_entity_poly.pdbx_strand_id
1 'polypeptide(L)'
;MSGGRRAAVGIGAVVVVVAAAVAFLLWPRGTTEISEKDAVEDFREKKSTDTTATDGQGTGTPTPGVYTYSAEGQERVKLGPLPAQDRPLPATVTAVVTDTGPGCFQWTVNLFAEHTEDTTWCTNPS
;
A
#
# COMPACT_ATOMS: atom_id res chain seq x y z
N MET A 1 -37.79 -31.50 -30.04
CA MET A 1 -37.42 -31.07 -28.66
C MET A 1 -36.02 -30.48 -28.65
N SER A 2 -35.85 -29.20 -29.02
CA SER A 2 -34.51 -28.55 -29.08
C SER A 2 -34.46 -27.16 -28.42
N GLY A 3 -35.60 -26.59 -28.06
CA GLY A 3 -35.69 -25.27 -27.42
C GLY A 3 -35.36 -25.25 -25.92
N GLY A 4 -35.72 -26.30 -25.17
CA GLY A 4 -35.58 -26.33 -23.71
C GLY A 4 -34.13 -26.35 -23.20
N ARG A 5 -33.23 -27.04 -23.91
CA ARG A 5 -31.79 -27.11 -23.53
C ARG A 5 -31.05 -25.80 -23.78
N ARG A 6 -31.38 -25.07 -24.86
CA ARG A 6 -30.76 -23.77 -25.17
C ARG A 6 -31.23 -22.67 -24.22
N ALA A 7 -32.50 -22.67 -23.83
CA ALA A 7 -33.04 -21.77 -22.83
C ALA A 7 -32.43 -22.04 -21.43
N ALA A 8 -32.31 -23.31 -21.03
CA ALA A 8 -31.68 -23.67 -19.76
C ALA A 8 -30.20 -23.28 -19.68
N VAL A 9 -29.44 -23.43 -20.78
CA VAL A 9 -28.04 -22.99 -20.85
C VAL A 9 -27.92 -21.46 -20.81
N GLY A 10 -28.81 -20.74 -21.51
CA GLY A 10 -28.84 -19.27 -21.47
C GLY A 10 -29.18 -18.71 -20.09
N ILE A 11 -30.16 -19.31 -19.39
CA ILE A 11 -30.52 -18.92 -18.01
C ILE A 11 -29.38 -19.24 -17.05
N GLY A 12 -28.75 -20.43 -17.18
CA GLY A 12 -27.60 -20.80 -16.36
C GLY A 12 -26.43 -19.83 -16.50
N ALA A 13 -26.11 -19.40 -17.73
CA ALA A 13 -25.05 -18.42 -17.97
C ALA A 13 -25.37 -17.06 -17.34
N VAL A 14 -26.60 -16.57 -17.46
CA VAL A 14 -27.03 -15.30 -16.85
C VAL A 14 -26.92 -15.37 -15.32
N VAL A 15 -27.36 -16.46 -14.70
CA VAL A 15 -27.27 -16.64 -13.23
C VAL A 15 -25.81 -16.63 -12.78
N VAL A 16 -24.91 -17.28 -13.49
CA VAL A 16 -23.46 -17.27 -13.16
C VAL A 16 -22.88 -15.87 -13.27
N VAL A 17 -23.21 -15.12 -14.33
CA VAL A 17 -22.73 -13.74 -14.49
C VAL A 17 -23.26 -12.83 -13.38
N VAL A 18 -24.54 -12.95 -13.02
CA VAL A 18 -25.13 -12.17 -11.92
C VAL A 18 -24.50 -12.56 -10.58
N ALA A 19 -24.32 -13.85 -10.31
CA ALA A 19 -23.68 -14.31 -9.08
C ALA A 19 -22.22 -13.82 -8.98
N ALA A 20 -21.46 -13.86 -10.08
CA ALA A 20 -20.10 -13.35 -10.14
C ALA A 20 -20.06 -11.83 -9.94
N ALA A 21 -20.99 -11.08 -10.54
CA ALA A 21 -21.11 -9.64 -10.33
C ALA A 21 -21.45 -9.30 -8.87
N VAL A 22 -22.40 -10.02 -8.26
CA VAL A 22 -22.75 -9.84 -6.84
C VAL A 22 -21.57 -10.19 -5.94
N ALA A 23 -20.89 -11.31 -6.18
CA ALA A 23 -19.72 -11.71 -5.41
C ALA A 23 -18.57 -10.69 -5.54
N PHE A 24 -18.35 -10.15 -6.73
CA PHE A 24 -17.35 -9.11 -6.98
C PHE A 24 -17.70 -7.77 -6.33
N LEU A 25 -18.99 -7.42 -6.28
CA LEU A 25 -19.49 -6.22 -5.61
C LEU A 25 -19.42 -6.34 -4.08
N LEU A 26 -19.64 -7.54 -3.54
CA LEU A 26 -19.60 -7.83 -2.10
C LEU A 26 -18.22 -8.25 -1.60
N TRP A 27 -17.23 -8.37 -2.48
CA TRP A 27 -15.89 -8.80 -2.11
C TRP A 27 -15.26 -7.78 -1.13
N PRO A 28 -14.76 -8.21 0.04
CA PRO A 28 -14.14 -7.31 1.00
C PRO A 28 -12.98 -6.56 0.36
N ARG A 29 -13.03 -5.22 0.40
CA ARG A 29 -11.94 -4.34 -0.08
C ARG A 29 -11.26 -3.63 1.09
N GLY A 30 -11.04 -4.40 2.15
CA GLY A 30 -10.38 -3.90 3.36
C GLY A 30 -8.95 -3.47 3.09
N THR A 31 -8.43 -2.71 4.04
CA THR A 31 -7.04 -2.27 4.10
C THR A 31 -6.20 -3.33 4.81
N THR A 32 -5.04 -3.66 4.26
CA THR A 32 -4.09 -4.52 4.96
C THR A 32 -3.01 -3.66 5.60
N GLU A 33 -2.78 -3.81 6.90
CA GLU A 33 -1.67 -3.15 7.60
C GLU A 33 -0.34 -3.85 7.24
N ILE A 34 0.71 -3.07 7.01
CA ILE A 34 2.08 -3.61 6.92
C ILE A 34 2.66 -3.65 8.33
N SER A 35 2.93 -4.86 8.82
CA SER A 35 3.51 -5.04 10.15
C SER A 35 4.98 -4.61 10.19
N GLU A 36 5.47 -4.25 11.39
CA GLU A 36 6.88 -3.86 11.59
C GLU A 36 7.87 -4.91 11.06
N LYS A 37 7.58 -6.20 11.28
CA LYS A 37 8.43 -7.30 10.77
C LYS A 37 8.53 -7.29 9.24
N ASP A 38 7.42 -7.02 8.55
CA ASP A 38 7.37 -7.01 7.09
C ASP A 38 8.09 -5.78 6.55
N ALA A 39 7.94 -4.64 7.22
CA ALA A 39 8.68 -3.41 6.89
C ALA A 39 10.20 -3.57 7.09
N VAL A 40 10.62 -4.29 8.14
CA VAL A 40 12.05 -4.59 8.39
C VAL A 40 12.59 -5.57 7.35
N GLU A 41 11.81 -6.56 6.95
CA GLU A 41 12.18 -7.50 5.88
C GLU A 41 12.37 -6.76 4.54
N ASP A 42 11.40 -5.93 4.15
CA ASP A 42 11.48 -5.10 2.94
C ASP A 42 12.69 -4.13 2.97
N PHE A 43 12.95 -3.51 4.12
CA PHE A 43 14.15 -2.67 4.30
C PHE A 43 15.45 -3.45 4.08
N ARG A 44 15.52 -4.69 4.56
CA ARG A 44 16.69 -5.56 4.38
C ARG A 44 16.83 -6.01 2.92
N GLU A 45 15.73 -6.33 2.26
CA GLU A 45 15.71 -6.74 0.85
C GLU A 45 16.15 -5.62 -0.10
N LYS A 46 15.74 -4.37 0.19
CA LYS A 46 16.11 -3.19 -0.59
C LYS A 46 17.61 -2.85 -0.55
N LYS A 47 18.44 -3.67 0.10
CA LYS A 47 19.90 -3.51 0.22
C LYS A 47 20.26 -2.05 0.50
N SER A 48 19.91 -1.58 1.69
CA SER A 48 20.64 -0.46 2.27
C SER A 48 22.08 -0.94 2.48
N THR A 49 22.93 -0.69 1.47
CA THR A 49 24.31 -1.20 1.42
C THR A 49 25.20 -0.43 2.42
N ASP A 50 24.67 0.66 2.98
CA ASP A 50 25.21 1.37 4.12
C ASP A 50 24.17 1.40 5.25
N THR A 51 24.26 0.41 6.15
CA THR A 51 23.64 0.49 7.49
C THR A 51 24.56 1.23 8.47
N THR A 52 25.76 1.60 8.03
CA THR A 52 26.63 2.54 8.72
C THR A 52 25.98 3.91 8.61
N ALA A 53 25.27 4.33 9.65
CA ALA A 53 25.16 5.75 9.92
C ALA A 53 26.60 6.28 9.93
N THR A 54 27.02 7.00 8.89
CA THR A 54 28.15 7.90 9.06
C THR A 54 27.68 8.79 10.19
N ASP A 55 28.30 8.67 11.37
CA ASP A 55 27.95 9.44 12.56
C ASP A 55 27.66 10.85 12.10
N GLY A 56 26.36 11.16 12.06
CA GLY A 56 25.89 12.36 11.41
C GLY A 56 26.43 13.50 12.24
N GLN A 57 27.54 14.07 11.80
CA GLN A 57 28.00 15.36 12.24
C GLN A 57 26.97 16.39 11.74
N GLY A 58 25.80 16.40 12.38
CA GLY A 58 24.83 17.50 12.40
C GLY A 58 24.22 17.95 11.07
N THR A 59 23.73 17.08 10.20
CA THR A 59 23.17 17.49 8.89
C THR A 59 21.72 17.08 8.62
N GLY A 60 20.81 17.18 9.60
CA GLY A 60 19.36 17.24 9.35
C GLY A 60 18.65 16.04 8.67
N THR A 61 19.36 14.96 8.33
CA THR A 61 18.78 13.74 7.74
C THR A 61 18.55 12.68 8.83
N PRO A 62 17.41 12.00 8.84
CA PRO A 62 17.16 10.89 9.77
C PRO A 62 18.08 9.71 9.49
N THR A 63 18.38 8.91 10.52
CA THR A 63 19.14 7.67 10.37
C THR A 63 18.38 6.68 9.47
N PRO A 64 19.03 5.93 8.57
CA PRO A 64 18.36 4.88 7.82
C PRO A 64 17.78 3.81 8.75
N GLY A 65 16.54 3.38 8.48
CA GLY A 65 15.86 2.40 9.32
C GLY A 65 14.34 2.43 9.18
N VAL A 66 13.68 1.66 10.05
CA VAL A 66 12.22 1.56 10.10
C VAL A 66 11.72 2.31 11.34
N TYR A 67 10.72 3.13 11.15
CA TYR A 67 10.10 3.98 12.16
C TYR A 67 8.61 3.71 12.21
N THR A 68 8.03 3.85 13.41
CA THR A 68 6.57 3.76 13.61
C THR A 68 6.03 5.12 13.99
N TYR A 69 4.94 5.53 13.34
CA TYR A 69 4.26 6.80 13.57
C TYR A 69 2.80 6.56 13.94
N SER A 70 2.23 7.42 14.78
CA SER A 70 0.78 7.50 14.94
C SER A 70 0.16 8.04 13.66
N ALA A 71 -0.98 7.48 13.25
CA ALA A 71 -1.72 7.93 12.09
C ALA A 71 -3.21 8.11 12.41
N GLU A 72 -3.81 9.09 11.74
CA GLU A 72 -5.25 9.37 11.79
C GLU A 72 -5.73 9.79 10.41
N GLY A 73 -7.02 9.58 10.13
CA GLY A 73 -7.65 9.94 8.87
C GLY A 73 -8.10 8.73 8.05
N GLN A 74 -8.36 8.96 6.77
CA GLN A 74 -8.89 7.97 5.85
C GLN A 74 -8.49 8.29 4.41
N GLU A 75 -8.37 7.24 3.59
CA GLU A 75 -8.28 7.36 2.14
C GLU A 75 -9.66 7.17 1.51
N ARG A 76 -10.03 8.01 0.54
CA ARG A 76 -11.24 7.80 -0.28
C ARG A 76 -10.86 7.41 -1.71
N VAL A 77 -11.11 6.16 -2.08
CA VAL A 77 -10.77 5.62 -3.41
C VAL A 77 -12.03 5.41 -4.25
N LYS A 78 -11.97 5.79 -5.52
CA LYS A 78 -13.01 5.46 -6.51
C LYS A 78 -12.39 4.74 -7.71
N LEU A 79 -12.73 3.46 -7.87
CA LEU A 79 -12.27 2.63 -8.98
C LEU A 79 -13.33 2.59 -10.10
N GLY A 80 -13.23 3.55 -11.02
CA GLY A 80 -14.09 3.60 -12.21
C GLY A 80 -15.59 3.68 -11.87
N PRO A 81 -16.42 2.73 -12.38
CA PRO A 81 -17.88 2.76 -12.16
C PRO A 81 -18.29 2.29 -10.75
N LEU A 82 -17.34 1.79 -9.96
CA LEU A 82 -17.64 1.28 -8.63
C LEU A 82 -17.91 2.44 -7.65
N PRO A 83 -18.71 2.20 -6.60
CA PRO A 83 -18.88 3.18 -5.53
C PRO A 83 -17.53 3.58 -4.92
N ALA A 84 -17.43 4.84 -4.53
CA ALA A 84 -16.28 5.31 -3.75
C ALA A 84 -16.26 4.59 -2.39
N GLN A 85 -15.07 4.29 -1.90
CA GLN A 85 -14.86 3.62 -0.63
C GLN A 85 -13.98 4.47 0.26
N ASP A 86 -14.37 4.56 1.53
CA ASP A 86 -13.55 5.15 2.58
C ASP A 86 -12.78 4.03 3.28
N ARG A 87 -11.48 4.21 3.38
CA ARG A 87 -10.50 3.28 3.95
C ARG A 87 -9.84 3.98 5.14
N PRO A 88 -10.28 3.74 6.39
CA PRO A 88 -9.67 4.38 7.55
C PRO A 88 -8.22 3.94 7.69
N LEU A 89 -7.34 4.88 8.05
CA LEU A 89 -5.95 4.54 8.36
C LEU A 89 -5.88 3.72 9.66
N PRO A 90 -4.92 2.80 9.77
CA PRO A 90 -4.59 2.19 11.06
C PRO A 90 -4.12 3.27 12.05
N ALA A 91 -4.24 3.01 13.35
CA ALA A 91 -3.80 3.95 14.40
C ALA A 91 -2.29 4.22 14.36
N THR A 92 -1.54 3.31 13.75
CA THR A 92 -0.09 3.42 13.54
C THR A 92 0.28 2.98 12.12
N VAL A 93 1.28 3.63 11.54
CA VAL A 93 1.87 3.25 10.25
C VAL A 93 3.38 3.10 10.40
N THR A 94 3.97 2.27 9.55
CA THR A 94 5.43 2.17 9.45
C THR A 94 5.94 3.12 8.37
N ALA A 95 7.15 3.63 8.55
CA ALA A 95 7.85 4.31 7.49
C ALA A 95 9.32 3.90 7.45
N VAL A 96 9.84 3.79 6.24
CA VAL A 96 11.20 3.33 5.96
C VAL A 96 12.02 4.51 5.46
N VAL A 97 13.16 4.72 6.08
CA VAL A 97 14.14 5.73 5.66
C VAL A 97 15.34 5.00 5.05
N THR A 98 15.70 5.34 3.83
CA THR A 98 16.91 4.86 3.15
C THR A 98 17.81 6.04 2.78
N ASP A 99 19.12 5.86 2.95
CA ASP A 99 20.11 6.80 2.43
C ASP A 99 20.14 6.71 0.89
N THR A 100 20.15 7.87 0.23
CA THR A 100 20.19 7.98 -1.24
C THR A 100 21.39 8.79 -1.73
N GLY A 101 22.25 9.26 -0.83
CA GLY A 101 23.42 10.07 -1.14
C GLY A 101 23.58 11.30 -0.25
N PRO A 102 24.66 12.08 -0.42
CA PRO A 102 25.02 13.15 0.50
C PRO A 102 23.88 14.16 0.74
N GLY A 103 23.35 14.17 1.97
CA GLY A 103 22.28 15.09 2.39
C GLY A 103 20.89 14.76 1.86
N CYS A 104 20.68 13.60 1.23
CA CYS A 104 19.41 13.16 0.69
C CYS A 104 18.98 11.79 1.24
N PHE A 105 17.69 11.64 1.54
CA PHE A 105 17.11 10.36 1.95
C PHE A 105 15.79 10.12 1.23
N GLN A 106 15.45 8.85 1.02
CA GLN A 106 14.12 8.45 0.62
C GLN A 106 13.32 8.03 1.86
N TRP A 107 12.09 8.51 1.93
CA TRP A 107 11.13 8.21 2.96
C TRP A 107 9.92 7.54 2.34
N THR A 108 9.73 6.26 2.66
CA THR A 108 8.59 5.45 2.21
C THR A 108 7.62 5.29 3.37
N VAL A 109 6.43 5.87 3.28
CA VAL A 109 5.35 5.71 4.28
C VAL A 109 4.41 4.60 3.84
N ASN A 110 4.21 3.61 4.71
CA ASN A 110 3.33 2.47 4.46
C ASN A 110 1.94 2.73 5.05
N LEU A 111 1.10 3.49 4.33
CA LEU A 111 -0.27 3.76 4.77
C LEU A 111 -1.10 2.47 4.80
N PHE A 112 -0.99 1.68 3.73
CA PHE A 112 -1.56 0.34 3.60
C PHE A 112 -0.62 -0.54 2.75
N ALA A 113 -0.77 -1.86 2.80
CA ALA A 113 -0.06 -2.75 1.88
C ALA A 113 -0.35 -2.43 0.40
N GLU A 114 -1.54 -1.89 0.13
CA GLU A 114 -1.97 -1.50 -1.20
C GLU A 114 -1.65 -0.03 -1.56
N HIS A 115 -1.14 0.77 -0.62
CA HIS A 115 -0.77 2.17 -0.84
C HIS A 115 0.42 2.57 0.04
N THR A 116 1.58 2.66 -0.61
CA THR A 116 2.81 3.23 -0.05
C THR A 116 3.12 4.55 -0.75
N GLU A 117 3.64 5.52 -0.01
CA GLU A 117 4.04 6.83 -0.55
C GLU A 117 5.56 6.99 -0.42
N ASP A 118 6.23 7.22 -1.56
CA ASP A 118 7.67 7.46 -1.60
C ASP A 118 7.94 8.96 -1.78
N THR A 119 8.75 9.53 -0.88
CA THR A 119 9.21 10.92 -1.00
C THR A 119 10.72 10.98 -0.82
N THR A 120 11.42 11.64 -1.75
CA THR A 120 12.84 11.96 -1.59
C THR A 120 12.99 13.36 -1.00
N TRP A 121 13.77 13.47 0.06
CA TRP A 121 14.08 14.72 0.74
C TRP A 121 15.57 15.00 0.68
N CYS A 122 15.95 16.25 0.41
CA CYS A 122 17.33 16.70 0.44
C CYS A 122 17.46 17.95 1.32
N THR A 123 18.37 17.92 2.29
CA THR A 123 18.56 19.01 3.27
C THR A 123 19.30 20.22 2.70
N ASN A 124 19.92 20.08 1.52
CA ASN A 124 20.52 21.15 0.72
C ASN A 124 20.27 20.92 -0.78
N PRO A 125 19.14 21.39 -1.33
CA PRO A 125 18.89 21.33 -2.77
C PRO A 125 19.77 22.39 -3.46
N SER A 126 20.95 21.99 -3.97
CA SER A 126 21.79 22.83 -4.83
C SER A 126 21.43 22.69 -6.29
#